data_AF-A0A352SYN1-F1
#
_entry.id   AF-A0A352SYN1-F1
#
_cell.length_a   1.000
_cell.length_b   1.000
_cell.length_c   1.000
_cell.angle_alpha   90.00
_cell.angle_beta   90.00
_cell.angle_gamma   90.00
#
_symmetry.space_group_name_H-M   'P 1'
#
loop_
_entity.id
_entity.type
_entity.pdbx_description
1 polymer ?
#
loop_
_entity_poly.entity_id
_entity_poly.type
_entity_poly.pdbx_seq_one_letter_code
_entity_poly.pdbx_strand_id
1 'polypeptide(L)' 'MINKFTLDNGVRIVTEKIDYVKSASIGIWVNVGSNNETEETNGLSHFIEHML' A
#
# COMPACT_ATOMS: atom_id res chain seq x y z
N MET A 1 -3.17 -4.22 19.23
CA MET A 1 -2.18 -5.30 18.95
C MET A 1 -2.09 -5.45 17.45
N ILE A 2 -0.89 -5.39 16.91
CA ILE A 2 -0.65 -5.48 15.47
C ILE A 2 -0.48 -6.94 15.06
N ASN A 3 -1.30 -7.39 14.11
CA ASN A 3 -1.18 -8.71 13.47
C ASN A 3 -0.56 -8.55 12.08
N LYS A 4 0.29 -9.50 11.69
CA LYS A 4 0.97 -9.52 10.39
C LYS A 4 0.94 -10.92 9.82
N PHE A 5 0.60 -11.05 8.54
CA PHE A 5 0.68 -12.32 7.81
C PHE A 5 0.90 -12.06 6.31
N THR A 6 1.41 -13.07 5.62
CA THR A 6 1.68 -13.03 4.18
C THR A 6 0.78 -14.06 3.49
N LEU A 7 0.09 -13.66 2.44
CA LEU A 7 -0.74 -14.53 1.63
C LEU A 7 0.12 -15.38 0.67
N ASP A 8 -0.45 -16.43 0.10
CA ASP A 8 0.24 -17.33 -0.84
C ASP A 8 0.75 -16.61 -2.10
N ASN A 9 0.12 -15.49 -2.49
CA ASN A 9 0.54 -14.65 -3.61
C ASN A 9 1.63 -13.61 -3.23
N GLY A 10 2.13 -13.64 -1.99
CA GLY A 10 3.20 -12.75 -1.50
C GLY A 10 2.72 -11.41 -0.95
N VAL A 11 1.42 -11.08 -0.99
CA VAL A 11 0.89 -9.84 -0.41
C VAL A 11 0.97 -9.91 1.12
N ARG A 12 1.49 -8.84 1.73
CA ARG A 12 1.60 -8.71 3.18
C ARG A 12 0.39 -7.96 3.72
N ILE A 13 -0.27 -8.52 4.73
CA ILE A 13 -1.39 -7.91 5.42
C ILE A 13 -0.93 -7.53 6.83
N VAL A 14 -1.19 -6.27 7.20
CA VAL A 14 -0.97 -5.72 8.53
C VAL A 14 -2.30 -5.19 9.04
N THR A 15 -2.75 -5.67 10.19
CA THR A 15 -4.01 -5.21 10.79
C THR A 15 -3.82 -4.90 12.27
N GLU A 16 -4.63 -3.98 12.77
CA GLU A 16 -4.76 -3.74 14.20
C GLU A 16 -6.24 -3.69 14.55
N LYS A 17 -6.65 -4.56 15.48
CA LYS A 17 -8.00 -4.54 16.02
C LYS A 17 -8.07 -3.56 17.19
N ILE A 18 -9.03 -2.65 17.13
CA ILE A 18 -9.33 -1.68 18.18
C ILE A 18 -10.80 -1.87 18.55
N ASP A 19 -11.07 -2.54 19.67
CA ASP A 19 -12.42 -3.06 19.98
C ASP A 19 -13.49 -1.97 20.18
N TYR A 20 -13.08 -0.74 20.54
CA TYR A 20 -13.99 0.34 20.92
C TYR A 20 -14.32 1.32 19.77
N VAL A 21 -13.67 1.20 18.59
CA VAL A 21 -14.01 2.03 17.43
C VAL A 21 -15.06 1.35 16.56
N LYS A 22 -15.92 2.15 15.91
CA LYS A 22 -16.97 1.67 14.99
C LYS A 22 -16.66 1.98 13.52
N SER A 23 -15.40 2.26 13.22
CA SER A 23 -14.90 2.55 11.87
C SER A 23 -13.64 1.73 11.61
N ALA A 24 -13.29 1.65 10.33
CA ALA A 24 -12.03 1.06 9.89
C ALA A 24 -11.37 2.00 8.88
N SER A 25 -10.04 2.01 8.89
CA SER A 25 -9.22 2.65 7.86
C SER A 25 -8.46 1.58 7.11
N ILE A 26 -8.45 1.67 5.79
CA ILE A 26 -7.77 0.73 4.90
C ILE A 26 -6.86 1.54 3.98
N GLY A 27 -5.68 1.01 3.71
CA GLY A 27 -4.78 1.54 2.70
C GLY A 27 -4.14 0.41 1.91
N ILE A 28 -3.62 0.76 0.73
CA ILE A 28 -2.80 -0.13 -0.08
C ILE A 28 -1.45 0.56 -0.21
N TRP A 29 -0.38 -0.15 0.15
CA TRP A 29 0.98 0.33 0.04
C TRP A 29 1.71 -0.45 -1.04
N VAL A 30 2.11 0.26 -2.10
CA VAL A 30 2.95 -0.29 -3.16
C VAL A 30 4.36 0.24 -2.92
N ASN A 31 5.35 -0.66 -2.89
CA ASN A 31 6.75 -0.28 -2.66
C ASN A 31 7.41 0.19 -3.96
N VAL A 32 6.85 1.24 -4.58
CA VAL A 32 7.33 1.88 -5.80
C VAL A 32 7.05 3.38 -5.74
N GLY A 33 7.91 4.20 -6.33
CA GLY A 33 7.71 5.64 -6.45
C GLY A 33 8.77 6.28 -7.36
N SER A 34 8.94 7.59 -7.29
CA SER A 34 9.88 8.34 -8.15
C SER A 34 11.32 7.81 -8.10
N ASN A 35 11.76 7.27 -6.96
CA ASN A 35 13.08 6.65 -6.80
C ASN A 35 13.28 5.38 -7.67
N ASN A 36 12.21 4.80 -8.19
CA ASN A 36 12.22 3.61 -9.04
C ASN A 36 12.09 3.94 -10.54
N GLU A 37 11.99 5.22 -10.88
CA GLU A 37 11.78 5.67 -12.26
C GLU A 37 13.11 5.95 -12.97
N THR A 38 13.10 5.81 -14.30
CA THR A 38 14.17 6.30 -15.17
C THR A 38 13.82 7.68 -15.72
N GLU A 39 14.74 8.32 -16.45
CA GLU A 39 14.45 9.58 -17.15
C GLU A 39 13.27 9.44 -18.12
N GLU A 40 13.13 8.29 -18.79
CA GLU A 40 12.05 8.03 -19.75
C GLU A 40 10.69 7.83 -19.06
N THR A 41 10.66 7.33 -17.82
CA THR A 41 9.43 7.03 -17.07
C THR A 41 9.16 8.04 -15.94
N ASN A 42 9.80 9.20 -15.96
CA ASN A 42 9.69 10.18 -14.89
C ASN A 42 8.23 10.65 -14.70
N GLY A 43 7.74 10.56 -13.47
CA GLY A 43 6.39 10.92 -13.06
C GLY A 43 5.36 9.81 -13.24
N LEU A 44 5.74 8.63 -13.77
CA LEU A 44 4.81 7.55 -14.07
C LEU A 44 4.11 7.00 -12.82
N SER A 45 4.81 6.85 -11.69
CA SER A 45 4.23 6.33 -10.45
C SER A 45 3.12 7.24 -9.92
N HIS A 46 3.35 8.55 -9.95
CA HIS A 46 2.37 9.55 -9.56
C HIS A 46 1.24 9.65 -10.60
N PHE A 47 1.57 9.56 -11.88
CA PHE A 47 0.56 9.54 -12.94
C PHE A 47 -0.38 8.34 -12.77
N ILE A 48 0.14 7.14 -12.49
CA ILE A 48 -0.68 5.96 -12.20
C ILE A 48 -1.54 6.18 -10.95
N GLU A 49 -0.99 6.76 -9.89
CA GLU A 49 -1.76 7.08 -8.68
C GLU A 49 -2.98 7.98 -8.98
N HIS A 50 -2.82 8.98 -9.83
CA HIS A 50 -3.94 9.83 -10.28
C HIS A 50 -4.98 9.12 -11.16
N MET A 51 -4.60 8.03 -11.84
CA MET A 51 -5.49 7.31 -12.76
C MET A 51 -6.29 6.18 -12.08
N LEU A 52 -6.02 5.89 -10.81
CA LEU A 52 -6.66 4.82 -10.03
C LEU A 52 -7.96 5.28 -9.35
#